data_AF-A0A923XN28-F1
#
_entry.id   AF-A0A923XN28-F1
#
_cell.length_a   1.000
_cell.length_b   1.000
_cell.length_c   1.000
_cell.angle_alpha   90.00
_cell.angle_beta   90.00
_cell.angle_gamma   90.00
#
_symmetry.space_group_name_H-M   'P 1'
#
loop_
_entity.id
_entity.type
_entity.pdbx_description
1 polymer ?
#
loop_
_entity_poly.entity_id
_entity_poly.type
_entity_poly.pdbx_seq_one_letter_code
_entity_poly.pdbx_strand_id
1 'polypeptide(L)'
;MLAVLAAPAIAQSQSADPPEARALAPVTVTGSRNSQLGAAETANSGVVTQKQLEARTVYRPGEVLEATPGLIVSQHSGEGKANQFYLRGFNLDHGTDLRTTIDGMLVN
;
A
#
# COMPACT_ATOMS: atom_id res chain seq x y z
N MET A 1 -46.58 -14.26 68.08
CA MET A 1 -45.53 -13.43 67.44
C MET A 1 -44.42 -14.38 67.02
N LEU A 2 -44.47 -14.87 65.78
CA LEU A 2 -43.62 -15.97 65.28
C LEU A 2 -42.54 -15.36 64.38
N ALA A 3 -41.26 -15.46 64.76
CA ALA A 3 -40.15 -14.93 63.98
C ALA A 3 -39.72 -15.94 62.91
N VAL A 4 -39.83 -15.56 61.64
CA VAL A 4 -39.30 -16.32 60.50
C VAL A 4 -37.86 -15.89 60.27
N LEU A 5 -36.90 -16.80 60.46
CA LEU A 5 -35.50 -16.59 60.05
C LEU A 5 -35.38 -16.92 58.56
N ALA A 6 -34.95 -15.96 57.75
CA ALA A 6 -34.55 -16.20 56.36
C ALA A 6 -33.05 -16.55 56.32
N ALA A 7 -32.70 -17.71 55.76
CA ALA A 7 -31.32 -18.08 55.46
C ALA A 7 -30.89 -17.47 54.11
N PRO A 8 -29.64 -17.02 53.94
CA PRO A 8 -29.19 -16.49 52.66
C PRO A 8 -28.92 -17.64 51.68
N ALA A 9 -29.42 -17.51 50.45
CA ALA A 9 -29.04 -18.37 49.34
C ALA A 9 -27.68 -17.93 48.79
N ILE A 10 -26.67 -18.80 48.83
CA ILE A 10 -25.38 -18.56 48.20
C ILE A 10 -25.53 -18.88 46.70
N ALA A 11 -25.47 -17.84 45.86
CA ALA A 11 -25.38 -18.01 44.41
C ALA A 11 -23.96 -18.45 44.04
N GLN A 12 -23.80 -19.63 43.43
CA GLN A 12 -22.54 -20.05 42.84
C GLN A 12 -22.38 -19.35 41.48
N SER A 13 -21.31 -18.57 41.31
CA SER A 13 -20.95 -18.03 40.00
C SER A 13 -20.43 -19.17 39.13
N GLN A 14 -21.17 -19.55 38.10
CA GLN A 14 -20.58 -20.31 36.99
C GLN A 14 -19.65 -19.36 36.22
N SER A 15 -18.34 -19.60 36.32
CA SER A 15 -17.38 -19.00 35.40
C SER A 15 -17.61 -19.61 34.02
N ALA A 16 -18.07 -18.81 33.07
CA ALA A 16 -18.07 -19.19 31.67
C ALA A 16 -16.61 -19.35 31.22
N ASP A 17 -16.28 -20.50 30.64
CA ASP A 17 -14.96 -20.72 30.05
C ASP A 17 -14.72 -19.66 28.95
N PRO A 18 -13.53 -19.03 28.92
CA PRO A 18 -13.20 -18.08 27.87
C PRO A 18 -13.22 -18.79 26.51
N PRO A 19 -13.71 -18.15 25.43
CA PRO A 19 -13.73 -18.78 24.11
C PRO A 19 -12.31 -19.18 23.73
N GLU A 20 -12.10 -20.45 23.38
CA GLU A 20 -10.81 -20.94 22.90
C GLU A 20 -10.32 -20.04 21.77
N ALA A 21 -9.20 -19.35 22.03
CA ALA A 21 -8.54 -18.52 21.04
C ALA A 21 -8.16 -19.40 19.84
N ARG A 22 -8.90 -19.23 18.75
CA ARG A 22 -8.69 -19.96 17.50
C ARG A 22 -7.30 -19.59 16.97
N ALA A 23 -6.34 -20.49 17.13
CA ALA A 23 -4.99 -20.29 16.64
C ALA A 23 -5.01 -20.20 15.11
N LEU A 24 -4.69 -19.02 14.56
CA LEU A 24 -4.57 -18.82 13.12
C LEU A 24 -3.27 -19.45 12.61
N ALA A 25 -3.30 -19.96 11.39
CA ALA A 25 -2.08 -20.43 10.73
C ALA A 25 -1.09 -19.27 10.56
N PRO A 26 0.21 -19.49 10.79
CA PRO A 26 1.22 -18.46 10.60
C PRO A 26 1.26 -18.02 9.13
N VAL A 27 1.22 -16.71 8.89
CA VAL A 27 1.40 -16.13 7.56
C VAL A 27 2.82 -15.57 7.47
N THR A 28 3.61 -16.08 6.53
CA THR A 28 4.93 -15.51 6.22
C THR A 28 4.75 -14.28 5.33
N VAL A 29 4.99 -13.10 5.89
CA VAL A 29 5.05 -11.86 5.13
C VAL A 29 6.48 -11.64 4.66
N THR A 30 6.69 -11.65 3.34
CA THR A 30 7.95 -11.20 2.76
C THR A 30 7.81 -9.73 2.42
N GLY A 31 8.72 -8.87 2.92
CA GLY A 31 8.68 -7.44 2.63
C GLY A 31 8.74 -7.16 1.12
N SER A 32 7.96 -6.18 0.64
CA SER A 32 7.83 -5.91 -0.81
C SER A 32 9.02 -5.15 -1.41
N ARG A 33 9.98 -4.73 -0.59
CA ARG A 33 11.16 -3.99 -1.01
C ARG A 33 12.39 -4.86 -0.81
N ASN A 34 13.07 -5.17 -1.90
CA ASN A 34 14.48 -5.52 -1.83
C ASN A 34 15.18 -4.39 -1.06
N SER A 35 16.06 -4.73 -0.12
CA SER A 35 16.79 -3.71 0.64
C SER A 35 17.55 -2.81 -0.34
N GLN A 36 17.22 -1.51 -0.34
CA GLN A 36 17.94 -0.51 -1.12
C GLN A 36 19.09 0.13 -0.32
N LEU A 37 19.30 -0.32 0.92
CA LEU A 37 20.46 0.07 1.72
C LEU A 37 21.74 -0.43 1.03
N GLY A 38 22.61 0.50 0.66
CA GLY A 38 23.83 0.22 -0.10
C GLY A 38 23.64 0.03 -1.61
N ALA A 39 22.41 0.10 -2.13
CA ALA A 39 22.12 0.02 -3.57
C ALA A 39 21.62 1.36 -4.14
N ALA A 40 20.89 2.16 -3.35
CA ALA A 40 20.43 3.48 -3.76
C ALA A 40 21.45 4.56 -3.39
N GLU A 41 21.75 5.47 -4.32
CA GLU A 41 22.65 6.60 -4.09
C GLU A 41 22.04 7.67 -3.20
N THR A 42 20.71 7.80 -3.20
CA THR A 42 19.96 8.78 -2.39
C THR A 42 18.64 8.18 -1.90
N ALA A 43 18.01 8.83 -0.92
CA ALA A 43 16.68 8.45 -0.43
C ALA A 43 15.57 8.57 -1.50
N ASN A 44 15.84 9.28 -2.60
CA ASN A 44 14.87 9.53 -3.67
C ASN A 44 15.19 8.74 -4.95
N SER A 45 16.16 7.83 -4.91
CA SER A 45 16.53 6.94 -6.02
C SER A 45 16.08 5.52 -5.70
N GLY A 46 15.76 4.76 -6.73
CA GLY A 46 15.35 3.37 -6.58
C GLY A 46 15.06 2.68 -7.90
N VAL A 47 14.84 1.37 -7.81
CA VAL A 47 14.50 0.51 -8.94
C VAL A 47 13.15 -0.16 -8.68
N VAL A 48 12.30 -0.20 -9.70
CA VAL A 48 11.08 -1.00 -9.72
C VAL A 48 11.33 -2.23 -10.59
N THR A 49 11.12 -3.41 -10.03
CA THR A 49 11.34 -4.70 -10.70
C THR A 49 10.14 -5.12 -11.53
N GLN A 50 10.34 -6.00 -12.50
CA GLN A 50 9.27 -6.61 -13.29
C GLN A 50 8.16 -7.21 -12.41
N LYS A 51 8.51 -8.00 -11.39
CA LYS A 51 7.55 -8.60 -10.46
C LYS A 51 6.70 -7.54 -9.72
N GLN A 52 7.30 -6.39 -9.40
CA GLN A 52 6.56 -5.28 -8.76
C GLN A 52 5.61 -4.59 -9.75
N LEU A 53 6.01 -4.46 -11.02
CA LEU A 53 5.13 -3.94 -12.07
C LEU A 53 3.97 -4.89 -12.36
N GLU A 54 4.23 -6.20 -12.45
CA GLU A 54 3.21 -7.25 -12.65
C GLU A 54 2.21 -7.35 -11.50
N ALA A 55 2.63 -6.99 -10.28
CA ALA A 55 1.74 -6.93 -9.12
C ALA A 55 0.83 -5.68 -9.10
N ARG A 56 1.05 -4.71 -10.00
CA ARG A 56 0.26 -3.48 -10.07
C ARG A 56 -0.87 -3.66 -11.09
N THR A 57 -2.10 -3.35 -10.69
CA THR A 57 -3.19 -3.20 -11.65
C THR A 57 -2.99 -1.91 -12.43
N VAL A 58 -2.86 -2.02 -13.76
CA VAL A 58 -2.63 -0.91 -14.67
C VAL A 58 -3.74 -0.90 -15.71
N TYR A 59 -4.48 0.21 -15.81
CA TYR A 59 -5.56 0.38 -16.79
C TYR A 59 -5.08 1.12 -18.04
N ARG A 60 -4.09 2.01 -17.90
CA ARG A 60 -3.53 2.80 -19.00
C ARG A 60 -2.02 2.67 -19.02
N PRO A 61 -1.36 2.62 -20.20
CA PRO A 61 0.10 2.47 -20.27
C PRO A 61 0.87 3.50 -19.43
N GLY A 62 0.36 4.73 -19.34
CA GLY A 62 0.96 5.79 -18.53
C GLY A 62 1.03 5.51 -17.04
N GLU A 63 0.08 4.74 -16.48
CA GLU A 63 0.00 4.46 -15.06
C GLU A 63 1.14 3.57 -14.56
N VAL A 64 1.88 2.92 -15.47
CA VAL A 64 3.12 2.20 -15.14
C VAL A 64 4.15 3.14 -14.50
N LEU A 65 4.22 4.39 -14.94
CA LEU A 65 5.17 5.38 -14.42
C LEU A 65 4.87 5.78 -12.97
N GLU A 66 3.63 5.61 -12.50
CA GLU A 66 3.25 5.84 -11.10
C GLU A 66 3.81 4.79 -10.12
N ALA A 67 4.59 3.83 -10.61
CA ALA A 67 5.48 3.06 -9.75
C ALA A 67 6.60 3.95 -9.15
N THR A 68 6.87 5.10 -9.77
CA THR A 68 7.77 6.14 -9.25
C THR A 68 7.09 6.88 -8.10
N PRO A 69 7.66 6.87 -6.87
CA PRO A 69 7.04 7.52 -5.72
C PRO A 69 6.81 9.02 -5.94
N GLY A 70 5.57 9.46 -5.77
CA GLY A 70 5.16 10.85 -5.90
C GLY A 70 4.91 11.30 -7.34
N LEU A 71 5.01 10.42 -8.33
CA LEU A 71 4.57 10.68 -9.71
C LEU A 71 3.10 10.24 -9.88
N ILE A 72 2.26 11.13 -10.39
CA ILE A 72 0.88 10.85 -10.78
C ILE A 72 0.73 11.12 -12.27
N VAL A 73 0.00 10.23 -12.95
CA VAL A 73 -0.20 10.28 -14.40
C VAL A 73 -1.69 10.35 -14.70
N SER A 74 -2.18 11.52 -15.07
CA SER A 74 -3.59 11.72 -15.42
C SER A 74 -3.78 11.85 -16.94
N GLN A 75 -5.02 11.70 -17.40
CA GLN A 75 -5.36 11.92 -18.80
C GLN A 75 -5.53 13.41 -19.08
N HIS A 76 -4.94 13.89 -20.18
CA HIS A 76 -5.11 15.27 -20.63
C HIS A 76 -6.19 15.36 -21.71
N SER A 77 -7.40 15.81 -21.34
CA SER A 77 -8.47 16.18 -22.29
C SER A 77 -8.93 15.12 -23.30
N GLY A 78 -8.66 13.83 -23.06
CA GLY A 78 -9.14 12.71 -23.88
C GLY A 78 -8.03 11.83 -24.45
N GLU A 79 -8.42 10.88 -25.30
CA GLU A 79 -7.50 9.98 -25.99
C GLU A 79 -6.77 10.70 -27.13
N GLY A 80 -5.49 10.39 -27.35
CA GLY A 80 -4.67 10.98 -28.41
C GLY A 80 -3.82 12.19 -27.98
N LYS A 81 -3.98 12.69 -26.74
CA LYS A 81 -3.03 13.62 -26.12
C LYS A 81 -2.07 12.88 -25.18
N ALA A 82 -0.90 13.48 -24.96
CA ALA A 82 0.02 13.02 -23.94
C ALA A 82 -0.63 13.06 -22.55
N ASN A 83 -0.15 12.21 -21.63
CA ASN A 83 -0.61 12.23 -20.26
C ASN A 83 -0.16 13.52 -19.57
N GLN A 84 -0.95 14.01 -18.61
CA GLN A 84 -0.53 15.09 -17.72
C GLN A 84 0.22 14.49 -16.54
N PHE A 85 1.42 15.02 -16.26
CA PHE A 85 2.28 14.55 -15.19
C PHE A 85 2.28 15.50 -14.01
N TYR A 86 2.25 14.92 -12.80
CA TYR A 86 2.43 15.65 -11.56
C TYR A 86 3.51 14.98 -10.72
N LEU A 87 4.48 15.76 -10.24
CA LEU A 87 5.49 15.28 -9.31
C LEU A 87 5.32 15.97 -7.96
N ARG A 88 5.03 15.18 -6.92
CA ARG A 88 4.84 15.66 -5.54
C ARG A 88 3.81 16.79 -5.44
N GLY A 89 2.74 16.71 -6.22
CA GLY A 89 1.65 17.69 -6.26
C GLY A 89 1.86 18.87 -7.21
N PHE A 90 3.03 18.99 -7.85
CA PHE A 90 3.31 20.05 -8.81
C PHE A 90 3.07 19.56 -10.24
N ASN A 91 2.38 20.38 -11.02
CA ASN A 91 2.14 20.13 -12.43
C ASN A 91 3.44 20.25 -13.22
N LEU A 92 3.74 19.27 -14.08
CA LEU A 92 4.90 19.34 -14.98
C LEU A 92 4.49 19.97 -16.31
N ASP A 93 5.38 20.77 -16.89
CA ASP A 93 5.16 21.49 -18.14
C ASP A 93 5.20 20.53 -19.32
N HIS A 94 4.02 19.99 -19.68
CA HIS A 94 3.82 19.10 -20.81
C HIS A 94 4.81 17.92 -20.89
N GLY A 95 5.34 17.48 -19.75
CA GLY A 95 6.33 16.40 -19.66
C GLY A 95 7.79 16.82 -19.87
N THR A 96 8.10 18.10 -20.14
CA THR A 96 9.48 18.59 -20.32
C THR A 96 10.29 18.64 -19.02
N ASP A 97 9.62 18.78 -17.87
CA ASP A 97 10.24 18.80 -16.54
C ASP A 97 10.67 17.40 -16.01
N LEU A 98 10.45 16.33 -16.78
CA LEU A 98 10.82 14.97 -16.42
C LEU A 98 11.57 14.31 -17.57
N ARG A 99 12.79 13.80 -17.33
CA ARG A 99 13.51 13.00 -18.33
C ARG A 99 13.06 11.55 -18.30
N THR A 100 12.51 11.06 -19.41
CA THR A 100 12.21 9.64 -19.58
C THR A 100 13.10 9.06 -20.67
N THR A 101 13.72 7.91 -20.41
CA THR A 101 14.59 7.24 -21.38
C THR A 101 14.27 5.76 -21.52
N ILE A 102 14.42 5.23 -22.73
CA ILE A 102 14.42 3.80 -23.03
C ILE A 102 15.75 3.48 -23.69
N ASP A 103 16.49 2.50 -23.14
CA ASP A 103 17.83 2.11 -23.62
C ASP A 103 18.79 3.31 -23.84
N GLY A 104 18.70 4.31 -22.94
CA GLY A 104 19.51 5.52 -22.99
C GLY A 104 19.02 6.62 -23.94
N MET A 105 18.04 6.34 -24.79
CA MET A 105 17.43 7.35 -25.68
C MET A 105 16.28 8.07 -24.98
N LEU A 106 16.20 9.40 -25.14
CA LEU A 106 15.07 10.19 -24.65
C LEU A 106 13.81 9.88 -25.47
N VAL A 107 12.66 9.79 -24.79
CA VAL A 107 11.36 9.45 -25.41
C VAL A 107 10.29 10.53 -25.21
N ASN A 108 10.68 11.67 -24.65
CA ASN A 108 9.83 12.82 -24.39
C ASN A 108 10.49 14.12 -24.85
#